data_AF-A0A7D3X532-F1
#
_entry.id   AF-A0A7D3X532-F1
#
_cell.length_a   1.000
_cell.length_b   1.000
_cell.length_c   1.000
_cell.angle_alpha   90.00
_cell.angle_beta   90.00
_cell.angle_gamma   90.00
#
_symmetry.space_group_name_H-M   'P 1'
#
loop_
_entity.id
_entity.type
_entity.pdbx_description
1 polymer ?
#
loop_
_entity_poly.entity_id
_entity_poly.type
_entity_poly.pdbx_seq_one_letter_code
_entity_poly.pdbx_strand_id
1 'polypeptide(L)'
;MAELRIQPKKSAPSPWLLVALTLLVLAGAAYFFLRPDPADEPAPPKTELGPAPVPADSLAPDSTGASPTSPMPADTTAAAPGTTSGARAGLLQLSPQLTQLADRPDLRDDATIREQRDNFTSATARLADGDPQASLRPGLVAAANLLLAVQQKGYPNLEAEASALQRQASQLSGHDATPAEQTQNRDYLAQVHSMLNTLSYPARDVL
;
A
#
# COMPACT_ATOMS: atom_id res chain seq x y z
N MET A 1 -22.66 42.19 -43.93
CA MET A 1 -22.74 41.77 -42.52
C MET A 1 -21.57 40.82 -42.28
N ALA A 2 -20.44 41.31 -41.77
CA ALA A 2 -19.22 40.50 -41.59
C ALA A 2 -19.19 39.93 -40.17
N GLU A 3 -19.09 38.60 -40.07
CA GLU A 3 -19.09 37.86 -38.81
C GLU A 3 -17.65 37.69 -38.31
N LEU A 4 -17.32 38.32 -37.18
CA LEU A 4 -16.01 38.27 -36.55
C LEU A 4 -15.91 37.03 -35.64
N ARG A 5 -15.18 36.01 -36.06
CA ARG A 5 -14.84 34.85 -35.21
C ARG A 5 -13.72 35.21 -34.24
N ILE A 6 -14.06 35.39 -32.96
CA ILE A 6 -13.11 35.60 -31.87
C ILE A 6 -12.44 34.26 -31.53
N GLN A 7 -11.13 34.16 -31.75
CA GLN A 7 -10.36 32.98 -31.35
C GLN A 7 -10.22 32.94 -29.81
N PRO A 8 -10.44 31.79 -29.15
CA PRO A 8 -10.21 31.66 -27.73
C PRO A 8 -8.70 31.77 -27.43
N LYS A 9 -8.36 32.72 -26.57
CA LYS A 9 -6.98 33.02 -26.16
C LYS A 9 -6.48 31.87 -25.28
N LYS A 10 -5.41 31.17 -25.69
CA LYS A 10 -4.78 30.10 -24.90
C LYS A 10 -4.33 30.67 -23.55
N SER A 11 -4.81 30.06 -22.46
CA SER A 11 -4.48 30.44 -21.08
C SER A 11 -2.98 30.25 -20.85
N ALA A 12 -2.28 31.35 -20.52
CA ALA A 12 -0.89 31.27 -20.10
C ALA A 12 -0.81 30.56 -18.74
N PRO A 13 0.16 29.66 -18.52
CA PRO A 13 0.34 29.00 -17.24
C PRO A 13 0.60 30.04 -16.14
N SER A 14 -0.11 29.90 -15.03
CA SER A 14 -0.08 30.83 -13.90
C SER A 14 1.36 31.00 -13.37
N PRO A 15 1.85 32.24 -13.18
CA PRO A 15 3.23 32.50 -12.75
C PRO A 15 3.57 31.87 -11.39
N TRP A 16 2.56 31.62 -10.54
CA TRP A 16 2.73 30.94 -9.27
C TRP A 16 3.13 29.46 -9.39
N LEU A 17 2.73 28.78 -10.48
CA LEU A 17 3.18 27.40 -10.73
C LEU A 17 4.69 27.33 -10.98
N LEU A 18 5.25 28.34 -11.65
CA LEU A 18 6.70 28.38 -11.90
C LEU A 18 7.48 28.55 -10.60
N VAL A 19 6.98 29.38 -9.67
CA VAL A 19 7.57 29.59 -8.34
C VAL A 19 7.50 28.31 -7.50
N ALA A 20 6.35 27.65 -7.48
CA ALA A 20 6.19 26.38 -6.75
C ALA A 20 7.11 25.28 -7.32
N LEU A 21 7.24 25.20 -8.64
CA LEU A 21 8.14 24.25 -9.30
C LEU A 21 9.61 24.53 -8.95
N THR A 22 10.03 25.80 -8.94
CA THR A 22 11.41 26.16 -8.58
C THR A 22 11.73 25.83 -7.14
N LEU A 23 10.82 26.09 -6.20
CA LEU A 23 10.98 25.69 -4.80
C LEU A 23 11.12 24.18 -4.63
N LEU A 24 10.31 23.40 -5.37
CA LEU A 24 10.37 21.94 -5.33
C LEU A 24 11.71 21.39 -5.84
N VAL A 25 12.23 21.96 -6.94
CA VAL A 25 13.56 21.58 -7.47
C VAL A 25 14.67 21.94 -6.48
N LEU A 26 14.61 23.13 -5.87
CA LEU A 26 15.62 23.56 -4.88
C LEU A 26 15.64 22.65 -3.65
N ALA A 27 14.46 22.29 -3.14
CA ALA A 27 14.33 21.39 -1.99
C ALA A 27 14.85 19.98 -2.31
N GLY A 28 14.56 19.46 -3.51
CA GLY A 28 15.10 18.18 -3.96
C GLY A 28 16.63 18.18 -4.06
N ALA A 29 17.21 19.24 -4.61
CA ALA A 29 18.66 19.40 -4.69
C ALA A 29 19.31 19.51 -3.31
N ALA A 30 18.74 20.30 -2.40
CA ALA A 30 19.24 20.43 -1.03
C ALA A 30 19.18 19.09 -0.28
N TYR A 31 18.07 18.36 -0.41
CA TYR A 31 17.94 17.03 0.18
C TYR A 31 19.02 16.06 -0.33
N PHE A 32 19.30 16.08 -1.64
CA PHE A 32 20.34 15.23 -2.22
C PHE A 32 21.75 15.59 -1.72
N PHE A 33 22.04 16.88 -1.56
CA PHE A 33 23.34 17.37 -1.08
C PHE A 33 23.55 17.18 0.42
N LEU A 34 22.48 17.25 1.23
CA LEU A 34 22.53 17.07 2.68
C LEU A 34 22.33 15.62 3.10
N ARG A 35 22.13 14.69 2.16
CA ARG A 35 21.97 13.27 2.48
C ARG A 35 23.31 12.71 3.01
N PRO A 36 23.36 12.20 4.25
CA PRO A 36 24.55 11.54 4.77
C PRO A 36 24.88 10.28 3.95
N ASP A 37 26.16 10.06 3.68
CA ASP A 37 26.65 8.86 3.01
C ASP A 37 26.48 7.64 3.96
N PRO A 38 25.79 6.57 3.55
CA PRO A 38 25.69 5.35 4.36
C PRO A 38 27.02 4.61 4.55
N ALA A 39 28.10 5.03 3.89
CA ALA A 39 29.42 4.40 4.02
C ALA A 39 30.18 4.75 5.32
N ASP A 40 29.70 5.71 6.12
CA ASP A 40 30.36 6.15 7.36
C ASP A 40 29.92 5.37 8.61
N GLU A 41 29.29 4.19 8.46
CA GLU A 41 28.98 3.32 9.59
C GLU A 41 30.26 2.58 10.05
N PRO A 42 30.79 2.84 11.26
CA PRO A 42 31.95 2.12 11.77
C PRO A 42 31.58 0.67 12.03
N ALA A 43 32.26 -0.25 11.32
CA ALA A 43 32.05 -1.68 11.46
C ALA A 43 32.18 -2.15 12.93
N PRO A 44 31.27 -2.99 13.43
CA PRO A 44 31.35 -3.52 14.79
C PRO A 44 32.61 -4.42 14.95
N PRO A 45 33.34 -4.34 16.07
CA PRO A 45 34.53 -5.15 16.30
C PRO A 45 34.17 -6.64 16.35
N LYS A 46 34.88 -7.44 15.53
CA LYS A 46 34.90 -8.90 15.61
C LYS A 46 35.37 -9.31 17.01
N THR A 47 34.46 -9.82 17.82
CA THR A 47 34.82 -10.47 19.09
C THR A 47 35.39 -11.85 18.77
N GLU A 48 36.66 -12.03 19.11
CA GLU A 48 37.45 -13.26 19.01
C GLU A 48 36.82 -14.44 19.77
N LEU A 49 37.04 -15.64 19.23
CA LEU A 49 36.75 -16.93 19.87
C LEU A 49 37.51 -17.05 21.21
N GLY A 50 36.77 -17.39 22.27
CA GLY A 50 37.31 -17.88 23.55
C GLY A 50 36.74 -19.26 23.90
N PRO A 51 37.51 -20.15 24.56
CA PRO A 51 37.37 -21.61 24.46
C PRO A 51 36.29 -22.22 25.36
N ALA A 52 35.81 -23.40 24.93
CA ALA A 52 34.86 -24.26 25.63
C ALA A 52 35.40 -24.84 26.96
N PRO A 53 34.57 -24.97 28.00
CA PRO A 53 34.79 -25.91 29.09
C PRO A 53 33.96 -27.19 28.95
N VAL A 54 34.64 -28.29 29.28
CA VAL A 54 34.32 -29.72 29.27
C VAL A 54 33.21 -30.15 30.28
N PRO A 55 32.64 -31.38 30.17
CA PRO A 55 31.34 -31.74 30.71
C PRO A 55 31.42 -32.19 32.18
N ALA A 56 30.43 -31.80 32.97
CA ALA A 56 30.22 -32.33 34.31
C ALA A 56 29.18 -33.46 34.25
N ASP A 57 29.68 -34.67 34.40
CA ASP A 57 28.95 -35.90 34.69
C ASP A 57 28.33 -35.79 36.10
N SER A 58 27.04 -36.04 36.23
CA SER A 58 26.34 -36.16 37.53
C SER A 58 25.05 -36.97 37.38
N LEU A 59 25.25 -38.28 37.48
CA LEU A 59 24.43 -39.30 38.16
C LEU A 59 23.02 -38.88 38.62
N ALA A 60 22.02 -39.56 38.04
CA ALA A 60 20.68 -39.73 38.57
C ALA A 60 20.68 -40.52 39.91
N PRO A 61 19.58 -40.45 40.69
CA PRO A 61 18.65 -41.58 40.61
C PRO A 61 17.15 -41.20 40.67
N ASP A 62 16.36 -42.20 40.25
CA ASP A 62 14.94 -42.23 39.94
C ASP A 62 13.94 -41.67 40.96
N SER A 63 12.81 -41.18 40.44
CA SER A 63 11.49 -41.37 41.06
C SER A 63 10.38 -41.37 40.01
N THR A 64 9.84 -42.56 39.79
CA THR A 64 8.71 -42.92 38.95
C THR A 64 7.40 -42.30 39.46
N GLY A 65 6.63 -41.66 38.58
CA GLY A 65 5.25 -41.23 38.85
C GLY A 65 4.50 -40.93 37.55
N ALA A 66 3.71 -41.90 37.08
CA ALA A 66 2.92 -41.82 35.87
C ALA A 66 1.61 -41.02 36.03
N SER A 67 1.32 -40.11 35.09
CA SER A 67 0.06 -40.12 34.35
C SER A 67 0.10 -39.16 33.15
N PRO A 68 -0.47 -39.56 31.98
CA PRO A 68 -0.40 -38.80 30.75
C PRO A 68 -1.52 -37.77 30.69
N THR A 69 -1.19 -36.53 30.35
CA THR A 69 -2.19 -35.60 29.79
C THR A 69 -1.50 -34.85 28.67
N SER A 70 -1.71 -35.36 27.46
CA SER A 70 -1.59 -34.56 26.24
C SER A 70 -2.56 -33.38 26.38
N PRO A 71 -2.11 -32.15 26.15
CA PRO A 71 -2.58 -31.51 24.94
C PRO A 71 -1.44 -30.90 24.13
N MET A 72 -1.35 -31.42 22.91
CA MET A 72 -1.08 -30.72 21.65
C MET A 72 0.37 -30.24 21.39
N PRO A 73 0.92 -30.55 20.20
CA PRO A 73 2.26 -30.16 19.84
C PRO A 73 2.37 -28.64 19.70
N ALA A 74 3.52 -28.14 20.14
CA ALA A 74 4.08 -26.90 19.68
C ALA A 74 4.32 -26.99 18.17
N ASP A 75 3.30 -26.67 17.37
CA ASP A 75 3.53 -26.28 15.99
C ASP A 75 3.98 -24.82 15.97
N THR A 76 5.29 -24.70 16.06
CA THR A 76 6.09 -23.83 15.20
C THR A 76 5.31 -23.39 13.96
N THR A 77 4.88 -22.14 13.95
CA THR A 77 5.18 -21.29 12.80
C THR A 77 5.78 -20.02 13.35
N ALA A 78 7.04 -20.16 13.79
CA ALA A 78 8.00 -19.10 13.56
C ALA A 78 7.84 -18.73 12.08
N ALA A 79 7.29 -17.56 11.82
CA ALA A 79 7.20 -17.00 10.49
C ALA A 79 8.63 -17.03 9.94
N ALA A 80 8.85 -17.88 8.94
CA ALA A 80 10.03 -17.79 8.11
C ALA A 80 10.14 -16.33 7.62
N PRO A 81 11.34 -15.74 7.51
CA PRO A 81 11.54 -14.48 6.82
C PRO A 81 11.30 -14.74 5.33
N GLY A 82 10.02 -14.71 5.00
CA GLY A 82 9.39 -15.05 3.73
C GLY A 82 7.90 -14.71 3.84
N THR A 83 7.58 -13.68 4.63
CA THR A 83 6.26 -13.09 4.70
C THR A 83 5.97 -12.46 3.35
N THR A 84 5.03 -13.05 2.62
CA THR A 84 4.25 -12.27 1.66
C THR A 84 3.74 -11.06 2.44
N SER A 85 4.24 -9.86 2.11
CA SER A 85 3.96 -8.66 2.91
C SER A 85 2.45 -8.53 3.16
N GLY A 86 2.05 -8.28 4.42
CA GLY A 86 0.64 -8.24 4.81
C GLY A 86 -0.19 -7.25 3.98
N ALA A 87 0.40 -6.14 3.53
CA ALA A 87 -0.27 -5.20 2.64
C ALA A 87 -0.44 -5.73 1.20
N ARG A 88 0.51 -6.55 0.71
CA ARG A 88 0.41 -7.23 -0.59
C ARG A 88 -0.76 -8.21 -0.57
N ALA A 89 -0.82 -9.03 0.47
CA ALA A 89 -1.93 -9.95 0.68
C ALA A 89 -3.27 -9.21 0.80
N GLY A 90 -3.31 -8.12 1.58
CA GLY A 90 -4.51 -7.28 1.73
C GLY A 90 -4.99 -6.67 0.42
N LEU A 91 -4.10 -6.13 -0.41
CA LEU A 91 -4.46 -5.58 -1.72
C LEU A 91 -5.01 -6.65 -2.66
N LEU A 92 -4.37 -7.82 -2.71
CA LEU A 92 -4.82 -8.95 -3.53
C LEU A 92 -6.18 -9.48 -3.07
N GLN A 93 -6.46 -9.45 -1.76
CA GLN A 93 -7.76 -9.81 -1.21
C GLN A 93 -8.85 -8.78 -1.57
N LEU A 94 -8.53 -7.49 -1.64
CA LEU A 94 -9.46 -6.44 -2.04
C LEU A 94 -9.75 -6.42 -3.55
N SER A 95 -8.81 -6.93 -4.36
CA SER A 95 -8.90 -6.91 -5.82
C SER A 95 -10.24 -7.43 -6.40
N PRO A 96 -10.73 -8.62 -6.02
CA PRO A 96 -12.01 -9.12 -6.52
C PRO A 96 -13.18 -8.22 -6.10
N GLN A 97 -13.16 -7.63 -4.90
CA GLN A 97 -14.26 -6.78 -4.42
C GLN A 97 -14.32 -5.46 -5.17
N LEU A 98 -13.17 -4.83 -5.43
CA LEU A 98 -13.08 -3.60 -6.23
C LEU A 98 -13.49 -3.83 -7.68
N THR A 99 -13.08 -4.96 -8.26
CA THR A 99 -13.47 -5.34 -9.62
C THR A 99 -14.98 -5.60 -9.70
N GLN A 100 -15.54 -6.33 -8.73
CA GLN A 100 -16.98 -6.58 -8.65
C GLN A 100 -17.79 -5.29 -8.46
N LEU A 101 -17.29 -4.33 -7.66
CA LEU A 101 -17.90 -3.00 -7.52
C LEU A 101 -17.93 -2.28 -8.88
N ALA A 102 -16.80 -2.25 -9.59
CA ALA A 102 -16.70 -1.61 -10.90
C ALA A 102 -17.60 -2.29 -11.97
N ASP A 103 -17.80 -3.60 -11.86
CA ASP A 103 -18.60 -4.41 -12.79
C ASP A 103 -20.12 -4.35 -12.51
N ARG A 104 -20.55 -3.61 -11.49
CA ARG A 104 -21.98 -3.40 -11.23
C ARG A 104 -22.69 -2.78 -12.44
N PRO A 105 -23.96 -3.16 -12.69
CA PRO A 105 -24.69 -2.74 -13.89
C PRO A 105 -24.87 -1.21 -14.00
N ASP A 106 -24.91 -0.48 -12.89
CA ASP A 106 -25.02 0.97 -12.87
C ASP A 106 -23.69 1.71 -13.12
N LEU A 107 -22.55 1.02 -13.03
CA LEU A 107 -21.21 1.60 -13.10
C LEU A 107 -20.42 1.12 -14.34
N ARG A 108 -20.56 -0.15 -14.73
CA ARG A 108 -19.75 -0.82 -15.76
C ARG A 108 -19.83 -0.19 -17.16
N ASP A 109 -20.91 0.52 -17.45
CA ASP A 109 -21.13 1.15 -18.75
C ASP A 109 -20.35 2.47 -18.88
N ASP A 110 -19.88 3.02 -17.76
CA ASP A 110 -19.04 4.22 -17.74
C ASP A 110 -17.61 3.92 -18.22
N ALA A 111 -17.14 4.69 -19.21
CA ALA A 111 -15.84 4.48 -19.82
C ALA A 111 -14.69 4.73 -18.84
N THR A 112 -14.81 5.73 -17.97
CA THR A 112 -13.77 6.09 -17.00
C THR A 112 -13.62 5.00 -15.93
N ILE A 113 -14.73 4.45 -15.43
CA ILE A 113 -14.70 3.36 -14.44
C ILE A 113 -14.06 2.10 -15.05
N ARG A 114 -14.41 1.76 -16.30
CA ARG A 114 -13.82 0.62 -17.00
C ARG A 114 -12.31 0.75 -17.18
N GLU A 115 -11.85 1.93 -17.59
CA GLU A 115 -10.42 2.23 -17.72
C GLU A 115 -9.70 2.10 -16.36
N GLN A 116 -10.26 2.65 -15.29
CA GLN A 116 -9.64 2.55 -13.96
C GLN A 116 -9.61 1.10 -13.43
N ARG A 117 -10.64 0.30 -13.72
CA ARG A 117 -10.67 -1.14 -13.39
C ARG A 117 -9.54 -1.89 -14.12
N ASP A 118 -9.35 -1.62 -15.41
CA ASP A 118 -8.32 -2.28 -16.21
C ASP A 118 -6.92 -1.84 -15.73
N ASN A 119 -6.73 -0.55 -15.42
CA ASN A 119 -5.51 -0.03 -14.81
C ASN A 119 -5.23 -0.71 -13.46
N PHE A 120 -6.23 -0.86 -12.59
CA PHE A 120 -6.09 -1.55 -11.30
C PHE A 120 -5.74 -3.03 -11.46
N THR A 121 -6.38 -3.72 -12.40
CA THR A 121 -6.08 -5.12 -12.73
C THR A 121 -4.63 -5.27 -13.21
N SER A 122 -4.17 -4.36 -14.09
CA SER A 122 -2.79 -4.38 -14.58
C SER A 122 -1.75 -4.09 -13.49
N ALA A 123 -2.07 -3.16 -12.57
CA ALA A 123 -1.19 -2.80 -11.47
C ALA A 123 -1.08 -3.92 -10.42
N THR A 124 -2.17 -4.66 -10.19
CA THR A 124 -2.21 -5.78 -9.25
C THR A 124 -1.66 -7.09 -9.83
N ALA A 125 -1.72 -7.29 -11.14
CA ALA A 125 -1.18 -8.48 -11.81
C ALA A 125 0.33 -8.67 -11.53
N ARG A 126 1.15 -7.62 -11.68
CA ARG A 126 2.59 -7.66 -11.37
C ARG A 126 2.85 -8.01 -9.90
N LEU A 127 1.94 -7.59 -9.03
CA LEU A 127 1.99 -7.91 -7.60
C LEU A 127 1.58 -9.37 -7.35
N ALA A 128 0.65 -9.93 -8.11
CA ALA A 128 0.25 -11.33 -8.01
C ALA A 128 1.32 -12.30 -8.53
N ASP A 129 2.11 -11.88 -9.53
CA ASP A 129 3.20 -12.68 -10.13
C ASP A 129 4.39 -12.92 -9.18
N GLY A 130 4.35 -12.37 -7.96
CA GLY A 130 5.35 -12.63 -6.93
C GLY A 130 6.67 -11.87 -7.11
N ASP A 131 6.74 -10.90 -8.04
CA ASP A 131 7.94 -10.09 -8.27
C ASP A 131 8.36 -9.40 -6.95
N PRO A 132 9.59 -9.62 -6.45
CA PRO A 132 10.10 -9.03 -5.22
C PRO A 132 10.44 -7.54 -5.36
N GLN A 133 10.58 -7.02 -6.58
CA GLN A 133 10.81 -5.59 -6.85
C GLN A 133 9.52 -4.83 -7.14
N ALA A 134 8.37 -5.51 -7.21
CA ALA A 134 7.10 -4.86 -7.48
C ALA A 134 6.64 -4.05 -6.26
N SER A 135 6.62 -2.73 -6.41
CA SER A 135 6.06 -1.81 -5.41
C SER A 135 4.54 -1.94 -5.32
N LEU A 136 3.98 -1.74 -4.12
CA LEU A 136 2.53 -1.74 -3.88
C LEU A 136 1.87 -0.44 -4.37
N ARG A 137 2.65 0.64 -4.46
CA ARG A 137 2.14 1.99 -4.76
C ARG A 137 1.25 2.05 -6.00
N PRO A 138 1.62 1.46 -7.16
CA PRO A 138 0.78 1.51 -8.36
C PRO A 138 -0.60 0.88 -8.12
N GLY A 139 -0.65 -0.24 -7.39
CA GLY A 139 -1.91 -0.90 -7.06
C GLY A 139 -2.76 -0.09 -6.08
N LEU A 140 -2.14 0.51 -5.06
CA LEU A 140 -2.83 1.35 -4.07
C LEU A 140 -3.39 2.64 -4.69
N VAL A 141 -2.62 3.28 -5.59
CA VAL A 141 -3.04 4.47 -6.33
C VAL A 141 -4.15 4.12 -7.33
N ALA A 142 -4.03 3.00 -8.06
CA ALA A 142 -5.06 2.56 -8.98
C ALA A 142 -6.38 2.23 -8.25
N ALA A 143 -6.31 1.62 -7.06
CA ALA A 143 -7.49 1.39 -6.22
C ALA A 143 -8.16 2.71 -5.81
N ALA A 144 -7.39 3.72 -5.40
CA ALA A 144 -7.93 5.04 -5.06
C ALA A 144 -8.62 5.71 -6.25
N ASN A 145 -7.99 5.67 -7.43
CA ASN A 145 -8.55 6.29 -8.63
C ASN A 145 -9.83 5.57 -9.09
N LEU A 146 -9.89 4.25 -8.97
CA LEU A 146 -11.12 3.50 -9.24
C LEU A 146 -12.24 3.91 -8.29
N LEU A 147 -11.96 3.98 -7.00
CA LEU A 147 -12.94 4.40 -5.99
C LEU A 147 -13.41 5.84 -6.21
N LEU A 148 -12.51 6.74 -6.59
CA LEU A 148 -12.84 8.12 -6.95
C LEU A 148 -13.76 8.17 -8.18
N ALA A 149 -13.49 7.38 -9.22
CA ALA A 149 -14.34 7.32 -10.40
C ALA A 149 -15.74 6.77 -10.07
N VAL A 150 -15.82 5.73 -9.23
CA VAL A 150 -17.10 5.19 -8.74
C VAL A 150 -17.84 6.23 -7.90
N GLN A 151 -17.13 6.95 -7.04
CA GLN A 151 -17.68 8.01 -6.19
C GLN A 151 -18.28 9.14 -7.05
N GLN A 152 -17.54 9.64 -8.04
CA GLN A 152 -18.01 10.70 -8.94
C GLN A 152 -19.26 10.31 -9.72
N LYS A 153 -19.42 9.01 -10.00
CA LYS A 153 -20.57 8.49 -10.74
C LYS A 153 -21.81 8.25 -9.87
N GLY A 154 -21.62 7.65 -8.70
CA GLY A 154 -22.73 7.13 -7.89
C GLY A 154 -22.94 7.83 -6.54
N TYR A 155 -21.90 8.43 -5.96
CA TYR A 155 -21.90 8.80 -4.54
C TYR A 155 -21.27 10.19 -4.33
N PRO A 156 -21.89 11.27 -4.82
CA PRO A 156 -21.32 12.63 -4.71
C PRO A 156 -21.04 13.04 -3.25
N ASN A 157 -21.78 12.49 -2.30
CA ASN A 157 -21.62 12.78 -0.87
C ASN A 157 -20.29 12.30 -0.27
N LEU A 158 -19.53 11.43 -0.96
CA LEU A 158 -18.27 10.85 -0.47
C LEU A 158 -17.02 11.46 -1.13
N GLU A 159 -17.15 12.63 -1.77
CA GLU A 159 -16.06 13.27 -2.52
C GLU A 159 -14.87 13.63 -1.61
N ALA A 160 -15.15 14.11 -0.40
CA ALA A 160 -14.12 14.50 0.55
C ALA A 160 -13.29 13.30 1.00
N GLU A 161 -13.93 12.17 1.27
CA GLU A 161 -13.31 10.91 1.69
C GLU A 161 -12.50 10.29 0.54
N ALA A 162 -13.07 10.21 -0.66
CA ALA A 162 -12.38 9.65 -1.82
C ALA A 162 -11.15 10.49 -2.22
N SER A 163 -11.26 11.82 -2.17
CA SER A 163 -10.12 12.72 -2.46
C SER A 163 -9.05 12.71 -1.35
N ALA A 164 -9.43 12.51 -0.08
CA ALA A 164 -8.47 12.29 1.00
C ALA A 164 -7.69 10.98 0.78
N LEU A 165 -8.39 9.91 0.42
CA LEU A 165 -7.79 8.61 0.16
C LEU A 165 -6.82 8.66 -1.03
N GLN A 166 -7.19 9.35 -2.11
CA GLN A 166 -6.30 9.57 -3.27
C GLN A 166 -5.04 10.35 -2.90
N ARG A 167 -5.15 11.40 -2.07
CA ARG A 167 -3.99 12.14 -1.54
C ARG A 167 -3.11 11.25 -0.67
N GLN A 168 -3.70 10.46 0.22
CA GLN A 168 -2.95 9.53 1.09
C GLN A 168 -2.19 8.49 0.24
N ALA A 169 -2.84 7.90 -0.77
CA ALA A 169 -2.22 6.95 -1.69
C ALA A 169 -0.97 7.53 -2.38
N SER A 170 -1.01 8.82 -2.74
CA SER A 170 0.11 9.50 -3.40
C SER A 170 1.33 9.67 -2.49
N GLN A 171 1.12 9.71 -1.16
CA GLN A 171 2.13 9.91 -0.12
C GLN A 171 2.70 8.59 0.41
N LEU A 172 2.06 7.44 0.12
CA LEU A 172 2.57 6.13 0.52
C LEU A 172 3.89 5.85 -0.20
N SER A 173 4.89 5.35 0.54
CA SER A 173 6.13 4.85 -0.07
C SER A 173 5.82 3.66 -0.98
N GLY A 174 4.78 2.89 -0.65
CA GLY A 174 4.38 1.65 -1.31
C GLY A 174 5.43 0.56 -1.24
N HIS A 175 6.35 0.67 -0.28
CA HIS A 175 7.24 -0.39 0.16
C HIS A 175 6.74 -0.90 1.52
N ASP A 176 7.19 -2.09 1.90
CA ASP A 176 6.86 -2.71 3.19
C ASP A 176 8.14 -3.14 3.95
N ALA A 177 9.24 -2.43 3.71
CA ALA A 177 10.54 -2.81 4.26
C ALA A 177 10.64 -2.54 5.77
N THR A 178 9.93 -1.52 6.26
CA THR A 178 9.96 -1.13 7.67
C THR A 178 8.61 -1.33 8.39
N PRO A 179 8.58 -1.50 9.71
CA PRO A 179 7.33 -1.62 10.48
C PRO A 179 6.42 -0.39 10.37
N ALA A 180 7.01 0.80 10.20
CA ALA A 180 6.26 2.04 10.03
C ALA A 180 5.50 2.05 8.68
N GLU A 181 6.16 1.65 7.59
CA GLU A 181 5.54 1.54 6.27
C GLU A 181 4.45 0.46 6.24
N GLN A 182 4.71 -0.69 6.85
CA GLN A 182 3.72 -1.76 6.97
C GLN A 182 2.46 -1.29 7.72
N THR A 183 2.64 -0.49 8.78
CA THR A 183 1.52 0.10 9.52
C THR A 183 0.77 1.11 8.65
N GLN A 184 1.48 2.01 7.97
CA GLN A 184 0.87 3.01 7.09
C GLN A 184 0.05 2.37 5.95
N ASN A 185 0.59 1.31 5.34
CA ASN A 185 -0.10 0.59 4.26
C ASN A 185 -1.33 -0.17 4.78
N ARG A 186 -1.23 -0.79 5.97
CA ARG A 186 -2.37 -1.47 6.62
C ARG A 186 -3.48 -0.49 6.98
N ASP A 187 -3.14 0.65 7.55
CA ASP A 187 -4.13 1.69 7.92
C ASP A 187 -4.84 2.24 6.68
N TYR A 188 -4.09 2.48 5.61
CA TYR A 188 -4.65 2.89 4.33
C TYR A 188 -5.60 1.84 3.75
N LEU A 189 -5.20 0.56 3.75
CA LEU A 189 -6.05 -0.54 3.26
C LEU A 189 -7.33 -0.70 4.10
N ALA A 190 -7.26 -0.46 5.40
CA ALA A 190 -8.44 -0.45 6.27
C ALA A 190 -9.41 0.67 5.89
N GLN A 191 -8.91 1.87 5.55
CA GLN A 191 -9.75 2.96 5.07
C GLN A 191 -10.40 2.64 3.70
N VAL A 192 -9.63 2.05 2.78
CA VAL A 192 -10.15 1.56 1.49
C VAL A 192 -11.30 0.60 1.72
N HIS A 193 -11.13 -0.37 2.62
CA HIS A 193 -12.17 -1.36 2.92
C HIS A 193 -13.40 -0.71 3.54
N SER A 194 -13.22 0.28 4.42
CA SER A 194 -14.33 1.04 5.00
C SER A 194 -15.14 1.74 3.91
N MET A 195 -14.47 2.43 2.98
CA MET A 195 -15.14 3.15 1.90
C MET A 195 -15.80 2.19 0.90
N LEU A 196 -15.16 1.07 0.59
CA LEU A 196 -15.71 0.01 -0.24
C LEU A 196 -17.01 -0.55 0.35
N ASN A 197 -17.07 -0.78 1.67
CA ASN A 197 -18.29 -1.21 2.34
C ASN A 197 -19.42 -0.19 2.16
N THR A 198 -19.13 1.12 2.29
CA THR A 198 -20.11 2.18 2.03
C THR A 198 -20.59 2.18 0.58
N LEU A 199 -19.68 2.02 -0.39
CA LEU A 199 -19.98 2.02 -1.82
C LEU A 199 -20.64 0.72 -2.31
N SER A 200 -20.52 -0.38 -1.55
CA SER A 200 -21.11 -1.68 -1.90
C SER A 200 -22.64 -1.63 -1.96
N TYR A 201 -23.26 -0.73 -1.18
CA TYR A 201 -24.70 -0.49 -1.20
C TYR A 201 -25.07 0.44 -2.35
N PRO A 202 -26.12 0.18 -3.13
CA PRO A 202 -26.56 1.08 -4.21
C PRO A 202 -26.80 2.49 -3.70
N ALA A 203 -26.41 3.51 -4.47
CA ALA A 203 -26.59 4.92 -4.08
C ALA A 203 -28.05 5.29 -3.73
N ARG A 204 -29.00 4.50 -4.25
CA ARG A 204 -30.45 4.62 -4.00
C ARG A 204 -30.84 4.24 -2.57
N ASP A 205 -30.03 3.41 -1.92
CA ASP A 205 -30.27 2.82 -0.60
C ASP A 205 -29.43 3.49 0.52
N VAL A 206 -28.56 4.45 0.16
CA VAL A 206 -27.63 5.15 1.08
C VAL A 206 -28.09 6.60 1.37
N LEU A 207 -29.33 6.95 1.00
CA LEU A 207 -29.96 8.25 1.23
C LEU A 207 -31.06 8.18 2.29
#